data_AF-A0A931IKZ9-F1
#
_entry.id   AF-A0A931IKZ9-F1
#
_cell.length_a   1.000
_cell.length_b   1.000
_cell.length_c   1.000
_cell.angle_alpha   90.00
_cell.angle_beta   90.00
_cell.angle_gamma   90.00
#
_symmetry.space_group_name_H-M   'P 1'
#
loop_
_entity.id
_entity.type
_entity.pdbx_description
1 polymer ?
#
loop_
_entity_poly.entity_id
_entity_poly.type
_entity_poly.pdbx_seq_one_letter_code
_entity_poly.pdbx_strand_id
1 'polypeptide(L)'
;MGITLSLSELKDASTIHEMQIKAFKPLLEKYQDYETSPANETIDKIITRINQSITDYYIINELIEHIYDDAKSWELVTIKQEVGNCYLYEKLGYKRVEKTKVINDKMTIVFYEKVVL
;
A
#
# COMPACT_ATOMS: atom_id res chain seq x y z
N MET A 1 -7.37 -16.23 16.15
CA MET A 1 -6.17 -15.77 15.42
C MET A 1 -5.85 -14.39 15.93
N GLY A 2 -4.61 -14.16 16.34
CA GLY A 2 -4.17 -12.89 16.90
C GLY A 2 -3.37 -12.13 15.86
N ILE A 3 -3.74 -10.88 15.62
CA ILE A 3 -3.11 -10.02 14.63
C ILE A 3 -1.83 -9.44 15.24
N THR A 4 -0.71 -9.50 14.51
CA THR A 4 0.57 -8.96 14.98
C THR A 4 1.13 -7.92 13.99
N LEU A 5 1.56 -6.79 14.54
CA LEU A 5 2.40 -5.81 13.86
C LEU A 5 3.83 -5.99 14.35
N SER A 6 4.78 -5.95 13.43
CA SER A 6 6.20 -5.92 13.77
C SER A 6 6.77 -4.60 13.32
N LEU A 7 7.15 -3.74 14.28
CA LEU A 7 7.89 -2.51 13.98
C LEU A 7 9.17 -2.91 13.26
N SER A 8 9.40 -2.29 12.11
CA SER A 8 10.54 -2.56 11.25
C SER A 8 11.71 -1.68 11.62
N GLU A 9 12.89 -2.26 11.65
CA GLU A 9 14.16 -1.57 11.84
C GLU A 9 14.98 -1.61 10.54
N LEU A 10 16.15 -0.97 10.54
CA LEU A 10 17.03 -0.95 9.37
C LEU A 10 17.41 -2.34 8.86
N LYS A 11 17.52 -3.33 9.75
CA LYS A 11 17.82 -4.72 9.40
C LYS A 11 16.73 -5.36 8.51
N ASP A 12 15.51 -4.85 8.57
CA ASP A 12 14.36 -5.37 7.83
C ASP A 12 14.25 -4.75 6.41
N ALA A 13 15.05 -3.72 6.10
CA ALA A 13 14.98 -2.98 4.85
C ALA A 13 15.17 -3.89 3.61
N SER A 14 16.09 -4.85 3.67
CA SER A 14 16.31 -5.81 2.57
C SER A 14 15.09 -6.71 2.37
N THR A 15 14.51 -7.22 3.46
CA THR A 15 13.32 -8.06 3.40
C THR A 15 12.12 -7.28 2.86
N ILE A 16 11.93 -6.03 3.29
CA ILE A 16 10.89 -5.14 2.77
C ILE A 16 11.09 -4.88 1.28
N HIS A 17 12.32 -4.63 0.84
CA HIS A 17 12.65 -4.41 -0.57
C HIS A 17 12.32 -5.62 -1.43
N GLU A 18 12.73 -6.81 -0.99
CA GLU A 18 12.43 -8.07 -1.67
C GLU A 18 10.92 -8.34 -1.75
N MET A 19 10.19 -8.07 -0.66
CA MET A 19 8.73 -8.20 -0.63
C MET A 19 8.06 -7.24 -1.61
N GLN A 20 8.49 -5.98 -1.66
CA GLN A 20 7.98 -4.99 -2.62
C GLN A 20 8.23 -5.43 -4.06
N ILE A 21 9.45 -5.87 -4.38
CA ILE A 21 9.76 -6.39 -5.72
C ILE A 21 8.84 -7.57 -6.04
N LYS A 22 8.75 -8.56 -5.16
CA LYS A 22 7.96 -9.77 -5.41
C LYS A 22 6.46 -9.48 -5.59
N ALA A 23 5.90 -8.61 -4.76
CA ALA A 23 4.48 -8.28 -4.79
C ALA A 23 4.10 -7.39 -5.99
N PHE A 24 4.95 -6.40 -6.32
CA PHE A 24 4.60 -5.37 -7.30
C PHE A 24 5.19 -5.63 -8.69
N LYS A 25 6.15 -6.56 -8.87
CA LYS A 25 6.76 -6.83 -10.18
C LYS A 25 5.76 -7.24 -11.27
N PRO A 26 4.75 -8.10 -11.02
CA PRO A 26 3.74 -8.40 -12.04
C PRO A 26 2.95 -7.15 -12.48
N LEU A 27 2.67 -6.23 -11.54
CA LEU A 27 2.01 -4.96 -11.85
C LEU A 27 2.93 -4.00 -12.61
N LEU A 28 4.22 -3.95 -12.26
CA LEU A 28 5.23 -3.17 -12.99
C LEU A 28 5.33 -3.64 -14.44
N GLU A 29 5.38 -4.94 -14.69
CA GLU A 29 5.44 -5.50 -16.05
C GLU A 29 4.15 -5.18 -16.84
N LYS A 30 2.98 -5.28 -16.19
CA LYS A 30 1.68 -5.03 -16.81
C LYS A 30 1.46 -3.55 -17.14
N TYR A 31 1.75 -2.66 -16.21
CA TYR A 31 1.40 -1.23 -16.30
C TYR A 31 2.58 -0.32 -16.68
N GLN A 32 3.81 -0.84 -16.63
CA GLN A 32 5.03 -0.13 -17.03
C GLN A 32 5.23 1.21 -16.30
N ASP A 33 4.79 1.26 -15.04
CA ASP A 33 5.02 2.40 -14.15
C ASP A 33 6.44 2.35 -13.56
N TYR A 34 7.41 2.78 -14.35
CA TYR A 34 8.82 2.82 -13.93
C TYR A 34 9.13 4.00 -12.98
N GLU A 35 8.24 4.97 -12.83
CA GLU A 35 8.48 6.12 -11.96
C GLU A 35 8.03 5.87 -10.52
N THR A 36 6.84 5.29 -10.33
CA THR A 36 6.20 5.22 -9.01
C THR A 36 6.01 3.82 -8.43
N SER A 37 6.28 2.77 -9.20
CA SER A 37 6.11 1.39 -8.72
C SER A 37 7.11 1.02 -7.61
N PRO A 38 6.65 0.41 -6.50
CA PRO A 38 7.54 -0.12 -5.46
C PRO A 38 8.54 -1.16 -5.98
N ALA A 39 8.19 -1.91 -7.03
CA ALA A 39 9.10 -2.89 -7.61
C ALA A 39 10.27 -2.26 -8.38
N ASN A 40 10.22 -0.95 -8.68
CA ASN A 40 11.31 -0.20 -9.31
C ASN A 40 12.07 0.70 -8.33
N GLU A 41 11.77 0.60 -7.04
CA GLU A 41 12.42 1.35 -5.99
C GLU A 41 13.78 0.74 -5.60
N THR A 42 14.73 1.58 -5.17
CA THR A 42 16.02 1.13 -4.63
C THR A 42 15.92 0.91 -3.12
N ILE A 43 16.75 0.01 -2.59
CA ILE A 43 16.85 -0.23 -1.14
C ILE A 43 17.20 1.05 -0.36
N ASP A 44 18.01 1.95 -0.93
CA ASP A 44 18.38 3.23 -0.29
C ASP A 44 17.17 4.12 0.02
N LYS A 45 16.14 4.11 -0.82
CA LYS A 45 14.90 4.86 -0.56
C LYS A 45 14.12 4.27 0.61
N ILE A 46 14.10 2.94 0.75
CA ILE A 46 13.49 2.26 1.90
C ILE A 46 14.26 2.60 3.17
N ILE A 47 15.59 2.48 3.15
CA ILE A 47 16.46 2.86 4.27
C ILE A 47 16.23 4.32 4.67
N THR A 48 16.15 5.21 3.70
CA THR A 48 15.89 6.64 3.95
C THR A 48 14.58 6.85 4.69
N ARG A 49 13.50 6.18 4.27
CA ARG A 49 12.18 6.33 4.92
C ARG A 49 12.11 5.65 6.29
N ILE A 50 12.72 4.48 6.49
CA ILE A 50 12.78 3.83 7.81
C ILE A 50 13.50 4.72 8.84
N ASN A 51 14.47 5.53 8.41
CA ASN A 51 15.20 6.45 9.28
C ASN A 51 14.51 7.81 9.51
N GLN A 52 13.37 8.09 8.84
CA GLN A 52 12.66 9.35 9.05
C GLN A 52 11.99 9.35 10.43
N SER A 53 12.31 10.34 11.26
CA SER A 53 11.77 10.44 12.64
C SER A 53 10.26 10.68 12.73
N ILE A 54 9.60 10.90 11.59
CA ILE A 54 8.16 11.18 11.49
C ILE A 54 7.37 9.98 10.94
N THR A 55 8.03 8.85 10.65
CA THR A 55 7.37 7.67 10.10
C THR A 55 7.81 6.40 10.82
N ASP A 56 6.84 5.56 11.15
CA ASP A 56 7.08 4.18 11.57
C ASP A 56 6.78 3.23 10.41
N TYR A 57 7.60 2.17 10.27
CA TYR A 57 7.37 1.10 9.32
C TYR A 57 6.91 -0.15 10.08
N TYR A 58 5.84 -0.79 9.59
CA TYR A 58 5.35 -2.03 10.18
C TYR A 58 5.22 -3.12 9.11
N ILE A 59 5.62 -4.34 9.45
CA ILE A 59 5.23 -5.54 8.72
C ILE A 59 3.91 -6.03 9.33
N ILE A 60 2.91 -6.18 8.47
CA ILE A 60 1.56 -6.59 8.84
C ILE A 60 1.39 -8.07 8.54
N ASN A 61 1.10 -8.88 9.57
CA ASN A 61 0.89 -10.32 9.41
C ASN A 61 -0.61 -10.70 9.27
N GLU A 62 -1.56 -9.85 9.67
CA GLU A 62 -3.03 -10.06 9.59
C GLU A 62 -3.82 -8.72 9.43
N LEU A 63 -5.15 -8.65 9.63
CA LEU A 63 -5.99 -7.45 9.35
C LEU A 63 -5.75 -6.25 10.29
N ILE A 64 -5.15 -5.18 9.77
CA ILE A 64 -4.81 -3.95 10.53
C ILE A 64 -6.01 -3.20 11.14
N GLU A 65 -7.20 -3.31 10.55
CA GLU A 65 -8.41 -2.59 11.00
C GLU A 65 -8.85 -2.96 12.43
N HIS A 66 -8.50 -4.15 12.91
CA HIS A 66 -8.82 -4.56 14.28
C HIS A 66 -7.82 -4.05 15.32
N ILE A 67 -6.60 -3.69 14.90
CA ILE A 67 -5.57 -3.19 15.82
C ILE A 67 -5.79 -1.71 16.11
N TYR A 68 -6.16 -0.95 15.09
CA TYR A 68 -6.52 0.45 15.23
C TYR A 68 -8.05 0.58 15.19
N ASP A 69 -8.71 -0.04 16.16
CA ASP A 69 -10.17 0.00 16.30
C ASP A 69 -10.69 1.38 16.73
N ASP A 70 -9.79 2.24 17.21
CA ASP A 70 -10.03 3.65 17.54
C ASP A 70 -9.85 4.60 16.34
N ALA A 71 -9.33 4.10 15.21
CA ALA A 71 -9.16 4.89 13.99
C ALA A 71 -10.50 5.41 13.48
N LYS A 72 -10.56 6.72 13.18
CA LYS A 72 -11.79 7.38 12.71
C LYS A 72 -12.06 7.18 11.23
N SER A 73 -11.01 6.94 10.45
CA SER A 73 -11.11 6.73 9.02
C SER A 73 -9.90 5.95 8.50
N TRP A 74 -10.14 5.18 7.45
CA TRP A 74 -9.12 4.51 6.66
C TRP A 74 -9.09 5.10 5.27
N GLU A 75 -7.89 5.31 4.74
CA GLU A 75 -7.67 5.75 3.37
C GLU A 75 -6.76 4.76 2.66
N LEU A 76 -7.09 4.42 1.41
CA LEU A 76 -6.24 3.60 0.56
C LEU A 76 -6.34 4.02 -0.90
N VAL A 77 -5.37 3.60 -1.69
CA VAL A 77 -5.35 3.81 -3.12
C VAL A 77 -5.16 2.48 -3.86
N THR A 78 -5.73 2.37 -5.04
CA THR A 78 -5.54 1.18 -5.88
C THR A 78 -5.58 1.54 -7.36
N ILE A 79 -5.15 0.61 -8.21
CA ILE A 79 -5.21 0.74 -9.66
C ILE A 79 -6.65 0.52 -10.11
N LYS A 80 -7.23 1.50 -10.81
CA LYS A 80 -8.61 1.47 -11.32
C LYS A 80 -8.86 0.25 -12.21
N GLN A 81 -7.85 -0.14 -12.98
CA GLN A 81 -7.89 -1.29 -13.90
C GLN A 81 -7.87 -2.65 -13.16
N GLU A 82 -7.46 -2.70 -11.89
CA GLU A 82 -7.60 -3.89 -11.03
C GLU A 82 -9.01 -3.96 -10.43
N VAL A 83 -9.99 -4.26 -11.28
CA VAL A 83 -11.43 -4.26 -10.93
C VAL A 83 -11.75 -5.19 -9.75
N GLY A 84 -11.02 -6.30 -9.60
CA GLY A 84 -11.18 -7.21 -8.46
C GLY A 84 -10.82 -6.56 -7.12
N ASN A 85 -9.74 -5.78 -7.10
CA ASN A 85 -9.35 -5.01 -5.90
C ASN A 85 -10.38 -3.94 -5.59
N CYS A 86 -10.83 -3.19 -6.60
CA CYS A 86 -11.89 -2.20 -6.43
C CYS A 86 -13.14 -2.81 -5.82
N TYR A 87 -13.62 -3.92 -6.39
CA TYR A 87 -14.80 -4.63 -5.88
C TYR A 87 -14.59 -5.15 -4.44
N LEU A 88 -13.40 -5.67 -4.13
CA LEU A 88 -13.05 -6.10 -2.78
C LEU A 88 -13.16 -4.95 -1.77
N TYR A 89 -12.55 -3.80 -2.06
CA TYR A 89 -12.58 -2.66 -1.14
C TYR A 89 -14.00 -2.12 -0.95
N GLU A 90 -14.78 -2.01 -2.03
CA GLU A 90 -16.19 -1.61 -1.98
C GLU A 90 -17.00 -2.58 -1.10
N LYS A 91 -16.76 -3.89 -1.22
CA LYS A 91 -17.41 -4.92 -0.38
C LYS A 91 -16.99 -4.83 1.10
N LEU A 92 -15.77 -4.38 1.38
CA LEU A 92 -15.27 -4.15 2.74
C LEU A 92 -15.77 -2.82 3.36
N GLY A 93 -16.61 -2.07 2.64
CA GLY A 93 -17.24 -0.83 3.11
C GLY A 93 -16.49 0.44 2.76
N TYR A 94 -15.41 0.36 1.98
CA TYR A 94 -14.73 1.53 1.45
C TYR A 94 -15.56 2.18 0.33
N LYS A 95 -15.53 3.50 0.27
CA LYS A 95 -16.19 4.31 -0.76
C LYS A 95 -15.14 4.98 -1.63
N ARG A 96 -15.35 4.91 -2.94
CA ARG A 96 -14.46 5.58 -3.89
C ARG A 96 -14.64 7.10 -3.79
N VAL A 97 -13.53 7.81 -3.69
CA VAL A 97 -13.47 9.27 -3.78
C VAL A 97 -13.39 9.69 -5.26
N GLU A 98 -14.00 10.81 -5.64
CA GLU A 98 -14.01 11.28 -7.04
C GLU A 98 -12.61 11.61 -7.59
N LYS A 99 -11.62 11.76 -6.71
CA LYS A 99 -10.23 12.00 -7.05
C LYS A 99 -9.66 10.80 -7.82
N THR A 100 -8.95 11.08 -8.91
CA THR A 100 -8.14 10.10 -9.64
C THR A 100 -6.80 10.70 -10.01
N LYS A 101 -5.80 9.84 -10.25
CA LYS A 101 -4.49 10.23 -10.74
C LYS A 101 -4.11 9.33 -11.91
N VAL A 102 -4.03 9.89 -13.11
CA VAL A 102 -3.51 9.17 -14.28
C VAL A 102 -1.98 9.09 -14.14
N ILE A 103 -1.43 7.88 -14.20
CA ILE A 103 0.01 7.64 -14.17
C ILE A 103 0.55 7.57 -15.59
N ASN A 104 -0.12 6.79 -16.44
CA ASN A 104 0.16 6.68 -17.88
C ASN A 104 -1.10 6.22 -18.63
N ASP A 105 -0.96 5.85 -19.90
CA ASP A 105 -2.03 5.36 -20.79
C ASP A 105 -2.67 4.04 -20.30
N LYS A 106 -1.98 3.28 -19.44
CA LYS A 106 -2.41 1.96 -18.95
C LYS A 106 -2.94 1.99 -17.51
N MET A 107 -2.54 2.98 -16.72
CA MET A 107 -2.72 2.98 -15.27
C MET A 107 -3.32 4.28 -14.75
N THR A 108 -4.44 4.14 -14.05
CA THR A 108 -5.08 5.22 -13.30
C THR A 108 -5.22 4.79 -11.86
N ILE A 109 -4.78 5.62 -10.92
CA ILE A 109 -5.01 5.43 -9.49
C ILE A 109 -6.37 6.03 -9.10
N VAL A 110 -7.13 5.27 -8.32
CA VAL A 110 -8.36 5.70 -7.64
C VAL A 110 -8.14 5.66 -6.13
N PHE A 111 -8.85 6.52 -5.42
CA PHE A 111 -8.73 6.72 -3.98
C PHE A 111 -10.00 6.22 -3.29
N TYR A 112 -9.85 5.65 -2.11
CA TYR A 112 -10.93 5.14 -1.29
C TYR A 112 -10.82 5.63 0.14
N GLU A 113 -11.96 5.85 0.77
CA GLU A 113 -12.08 6.15 2.19
C GLU A 113 -13.11 5.23 2.87
N LYS A 114 -12.90 4.92 4.15
CA LYS A 114 -13.87 4.24 5.00
C LYS A 114 -13.90 4.92 6.35
N VAL A 115 -15.01 5.59 6.65
CA VAL A 115 -15.23 6.21 7.97
C VAL A 115 -15.72 5.15 8.94
N VAL A 116 -15.08 5.07 10.11
CA VAL A 116 -15.39 4.14 11.21
C VAL A 116 -15.77 5.03 12.39
N LEU A 117 -17.06 5.32 12.53
CA LEU A 117 -17.59 6.23 13.57
C LEU A 117 -17.54 5.58 14.95
#